data_AF-A0A6L6PEU7-F1
#
_entry.id   AF-A0A6L6PEU7-F1
#
_cell.length_a   1.000
_cell.length_b   1.000
_cell.length_c   1.000
_cell.angle_alpha   90.00
_cell.angle_beta   90.00
_cell.angle_gamma   90.00
#
_symmetry.space_group_name_H-M   'P 1'
#
loop_
_entity.id
_entity.type
_entity.pdbx_description
1 polymer ?
#
loop_
_entity_poly.entity_id
_entity_poly.type
_entity_poly.pdbx_seq_one_letter_code
_entity_poly.pdbx_strand_id
1 'polypeptide(L)'
;MNTKAKKFIFAAFIFLLAVAVWQSVFGDGMHVNIDGDEIDGPLGALLALLFGGAGMLLAGVIMTCVAIFLCLLFASLGVLAVFGVGLAAVVAVALVSPLLLPLLIPVGLYWLFVSRPRKQRLQATMQQPV
;
A
#
# COMPACT_ATOMS: atom_id res chain seq x y z
N MET A 1 -8.30 -42.90 32.09
CA MET A 1 -8.22 -41.79 31.11
C MET A 1 -9.57 -41.06 31.10
N ASN A 2 -9.61 -39.77 31.46
CA ASN A 2 -10.84 -38.98 31.53
C ASN A 2 -11.61 -39.01 30.19
N THR A 3 -12.92 -39.22 30.20
CA THR A 3 -13.76 -39.28 28.98
C THR A 3 -13.68 -38.00 28.14
N LYS A 4 -13.44 -36.84 28.78
CA LYS A 4 -13.17 -35.57 28.10
C LYS A 4 -11.89 -35.61 27.26
N ALA A 5 -10.82 -36.22 27.78
CA ALA A 5 -9.55 -36.37 27.06
C ALA A 5 -9.71 -37.30 25.84
N LYS A 6 -10.48 -38.40 25.96
CA LYS A 6 -10.79 -39.26 24.80
C LYS A 6 -11.54 -38.52 23.69
N LYS A 7 -12.53 -37.68 24.05
CA LYS A 7 -13.26 -36.87 23.06
C LYS A 7 -12.36 -35.84 22.38
N PHE A 8 -11.45 -35.21 23.13
CA PHE A 8 -10.52 -34.23 22.58
C PHE A 8 -9.50 -34.88 21.63
N ILE A 9 -8.95 -36.04 22.01
CA ILE A 9 -8.05 -36.82 21.17
C ILE A 9 -8.76 -37.26 19.89
N PHE A 10 -10.00 -37.75 19.99
CA PHE A 10 -10.78 -38.16 18.83
C PHE A 10 -11.10 -36.98 17.89
N ALA A 11 -11.44 -35.82 18.45
CA ALA A 11 -11.67 -34.59 17.67
C ALA A 11 -10.38 -34.11 16.98
N ALA A 12 -9.24 -34.12 17.68
CA ALA A 12 -7.94 -33.77 17.11
C ALA A 12 -7.53 -34.75 16.00
N PHE A 13 -7.84 -36.04 16.16
CA PHE A 13 -7.57 -37.06 15.15
C PHE A 13 -8.41 -36.85 13.88
N ILE A 14 -9.71 -36.59 14.02
CA ILE A 14 -10.58 -36.26 12.88
C ILE A 14 -10.11 -34.98 12.17
N PHE A 15 -9.71 -33.97 12.94
CA PHE A 15 -9.19 -32.72 12.38
C PHE A 15 -7.89 -32.94 11.60
N LEU A 16 -6.94 -33.71 12.13
CA LEU A 16 -5.73 -34.10 11.41
C LEU A 16 -6.04 -34.88 10.13
N LEU A 17 -7.05 -35.76 10.16
CA LEU A 17 -7.48 -36.53 8.98
C LEU A 17 -8.08 -35.60 7.92
N ALA A 18 -8.88 -34.63 8.32
CA ALA A 18 -9.44 -33.62 7.43
C ALA A 18 -8.34 -32.76 6.78
N VAL A 19 -7.33 -32.35 7.56
CA VAL A 19 -6.16 -31.61 7.04
C VAL A 19 -5.33 -32.48 6.08
N ALA A 20 -5.18 -33.78 6.36
CA ALA A 20 -4.48 -34.71 5.48
C ALA A 20 -5.20 -34.90 4.14
N VAL A 21 -6.53 -35.04 4.16
CA VAL A 21 -7.35 -35.12 2.94
C VAL A 21 -7.32 -33.81 2.17
N TRP A 22 -7.37 -32.67 2.87
CA TRP A 22 -7.27 -31.36 2.24
C TRP A 22 -5.93 -31.19 1.52
N GLN A 23 -4.83 -31.59 2.16
CA GLN A 23 -3.51 -31.59 1.54
C GLN A 23 -3.41 -32.58 0.37
N SER A 24 -4.00 -33.77 0.45
CA SER A 24 -3.94 -34.72 -0.67
C SER A 24 -4.76 -34.29 -1.90
N VAL A 25 -5.74 -33.40 -1.73
CA VAL A 25 -6.61 -32.91 -2.81
C VAL A 25 -6.16 -31.54 -3.36
N PHE A 26 -5.66 -30.65 -2.50
CA PHE A 26 -5.31 -29.26 -2.85
C PHE A 26 -3.82 -28.92 -2.64
N GLY A 27 -3.04 -29.80 -2.02
CA GLY A 27 -1.65 -29.56 -1.64
C GLY A 27 -0.67 -29.89 -2.74
N ASP A 28 -0.73 -29.19 -3.87
CA ASP A 28 0.21 -29.38 -4.98
C ASP A 28 1.53 -28.60 -4.77
N GLY A 29 2.17 -28.73 -3.60
CA GLY A 29 3.58 -28.33 -3.44
C GLY A 29 3.93 -27.23 -2.43
N MET A 30 3.32 -27.23 -1.24
CA MET A 30 3.76 -26.36 -0.14
C MET A 30 4.45 -27.17 0.97
N HIS A 31 5.72 -27.51 0.74
CA HIS A 31 6.58 -28.20 1.71
C HIS A 31 7.26 -27.18 2.63
N VAL A 32 7.16 -27.38 3.94
CA VAL A 32 7.85 -26.55 4.93
C VAL A 32 9.05 -27.32 5.45
N ASN A 33 10.23 -26.92 4.97
CA ASN A 33 11.51 -27.44 5.45
C ASN A 33 11.96 -26.58 6.64
N ILE A 34 12.09 -27.18 7.82
CA ILE A 34 12.64 -26.54 9.02
C ILE A 34 13.92 -27.30 9.36
N ASP A 35 15.06 -26.63 9.21
CA ASP A 35 16.39 -27.17 9.56
C ASP A 35 16.84 -28.41 8.75
N GLY A 36 16.46 -28.49 7.47
CA GLY A 36 16.85 -29.60 6.58
C GLY A 36 15.97 -30.84 6.69
N ASP A 37 15.08 -30.91 7.67
CA ASP A 37 14.12 -32.00 7.84
C ASP A 37 12.78 -31.63 7.19
N GLU A 38 12.34 -32.47 6.26
CA GLU A 38 11.04 -32.35 5.59
C GLU A 38 9.94 -32.81 6.55
N ILE A 39 9.31 -31.85 7.24
CA ILE A 39 8.14 -32.12 8.07
C ILE A 39 6.94 -32.31 7.13
N ASP A 40 6.76 -33.54 6.66
CA ASP A 40 5.62 -33.93 5.84
C ASP A 40 4.46 -34.47 6.68
N GLY A 41 3.24 -34.20 6.21
CA GLY A 41 1.99 -34.67 6.82
C GLY A 41 1.12 -33.56 7.44
N PRO A 42 0.00 -33.94 8.09
CA PRO A 42 -1.03 -32.99 8.52
C PRO A 42 -0.58 -32.01 9.61
N LEU A 43 0.51 -32.27 10.33
CA LEU A 43 1.14 -31.30 11.23
C LEU A 43 2.00 -30.27 10.48
N GLY A 44 2.75 -30.70 9.46
CA GLY A 44 3.50 -29.80 8.57
C GLY A 44 2.57 -28.85 7.82
N ALA A 45 1.41 -29.34 7.39
CA ALA A 45 0.34 -28.55 6.81
C ALA A 45 -0.16 -27.41 7.71
N LEU A 46 -0.34 -27.67 9.00
CA LEU A 46 -0.79 -26.66 9.97
C LEU A 46 0.30 -25.61 10.22
N LEU A 47 1.56 -26.05 10.31
CA LEU A 47 2.71 -25.16 10.43
C LEU A 47 2.87 -24.28 9.18
N ALA A 48 2.70 -24.85 7.99
CA ALA A 48 2.71 -24.15 6.71
C ALA A 48 1.60 -23.10 6.63
N LEU A 49 0.38 -23.47 7.02
CA LEU A 49 -0.76 -22.55 7.03
C LEU A 49 -0.53 -21.40 8.01
N LEU A 50 0.04 -21.68 9.19
CA LEU A 50 0.30 -20.67 10.21
C LEU A 50 1.42 -19.72 9.79
N PHE A 51 2.59 -20.24 9.39
CA PHE A 51 3.74 -19.42 8.99
C PHE A 51 3.54 -18.76 7.63
N GLY A 52 3.02 -19.49 6.64
CA GLY A 52 2.69 -18.96 5.32
C GLY A 52 1.56 -17.93 5.40
N GLY A 53 0.50 -18.22 6.17
CA GLY A 53 -0.60 -17.29 6.39
C GLY A 53 -0.18 -16.03 7.14
N ALA A 54 0.57 -16.17 8.24
CA ALA A 54 1.10 -15.03 8.99
C ALA A 54 2.10 -14.22 8.15
N GLY A 55 2.96 -14.88 7.38
CA GLY A 55 3.89 -14.26 6.45
C GLY A 55 3.19 -13.44 5.37
N MET A 56 2.10 -13.95 4.79
CA MET A 56 1.30 -13.22 3.80
C MET A 56 0.61 -12.00 4.40
N LEU A 57 0.05 -12.10 5.61
CA LEU A 57 -0.54 -10.94 6.29
C LEU A 57 0.49 -9.86 6.56
N LEU A 58 1.66 -10.25 7.08
CA LEU A 58 2.75 -9.32 7.33
C LEU A 58 3.25 -8.67 6.04
N ALA A 59 3.43 -9.46 4.97
CA ALA A 59 3.81 -8.95 3.65
C ALA A 59 2.78 -7.96 3.11
N GLY A 60 1.48 -8.23 3.25
CA GLY A 60 0.41 -7.32 2.86
C GLY A 60 0.48 -5.97 3.58
N VAL A 61 0.73 -5.99 4.89
CA VAL A 61 0.89 -4.77 5.70
C VAL A 61 2.11 -3.96 5.24
N ILE A 62 3.26 -4.62 5.06
CA ILE A 62 4.49 -3.96 4.60
C ILE A 62 4.30 -3.35 3.21
N MET A 63 3.74 -4.11 2.27
CA MET A 63 3.49 -3.63 0.91
C MET A 63 2.54 -2.44 0.87
N THR A 64 1.51 -2.45 1.72
CA THR A 64 0.59 -1.32 1.84
C THR A 64 1.30 -0.07 2.36
N CYS A 65 2.16 -0.23 3.38
CA CYS A 65 2.97 0.86 3.92
C CYS A 65 3.92 1.45 2.85
N VAL A 66 4.61 0.59 2.11
CA VAL A 66 5.49 0.99 1.00
C VAL A 66 4.70 1.72 -0.09
N ALA A 67 3.52 1.23 -0.46
CA ALA A 67 2.68 1.88 -1.46
C ALA A 67 2.28 3.30 -1.04
N ILE A 68 1.86 3.48 0.22
CA ILE A 68 1.53 4.81 0.77
C ILE A 68 2.76 5.72 0.73
N PHE A 69 3.91 5.21 1.17
CA PHE A 69 5.15 5.98 1.18
C PHE A 69 5.56 6.43 -0.24
N LEU A 70 5.49 5.53 -1.22
CA LEU A 70 5.76 5.85 -2.62
C LEU A 70 4.77 6.88 -3.18
N CYS A 71 3.47 6.75 -2.89
CA CYS A 71 2.48 7.74 -3.29
C CYS A 71 2.81 9.14 -2.75
N LEU A 72 3.21 9.25 -1.49
CA LEU A 72 3.61 10.51 -0.87
C LEU A 72 4.92 11.05 -1.46
N LEU A 73 5.89 10.17 -1.70
CA LEU A 73 7.14 10.52 -2.37
C LEU A 73 6.85 11.10 -3.76
N PHE A 74 6.14 10.38 -4.61
CA PHE A 74 5.81 10.84 -5.95
C PHE A 74 4.96 12.10 -5.95
N ALA A 75 4.03 12.25 -5.01
CA ALA A 75 3.28 13.49 -4.85
C ALA A 75 4.19 14.68 -4.51
N SER A 76 5.13 14.51 -3.57
CA SER A 76 6.07 15.56 -3.19
C SER A 76 7.08 15.90 -4.29
N LEU A 77 7.65 14.89 -4.97
CA LEU A 77 8.54 15.08 -6.11
C LEU A 77 7.83 15.74 -7.29
N GLY A 78 6.58 15.37 -7.56
CA GLY A 78 5.78 15.98 -8.62
C GLY A 78 5.59 17.48 -8.41
N VAL A 79 5.24 17.89 -7.17
CA VAL A 79 5.13 19.31 -6.83
C VAL A 79 6.48 20.01 -7.00
N LEU A 80 7.57 19.42 -6.50
CA LEU A 80 8.91 19.99 -6.63
C LEU A 80 9.33 20.17 -8.09
N ALA A 81 9.03 19.19 -8.95
CA ALA A 81 9.32 19.25 -10.38
C ALA A 81 8.54 20.36 -11.08
N VAL A 82 7.24 20.50 -10.80
CA VAL A 82 6.40 21.57 -11.38
C VAL A 82 6.91 22.95 -10.97
N PHE A 83 7.23 23.14 -9.69
CA PHE A 83 7.80 24.41 -9.21
C PHE A 83 9.18 24.69 -9.83
N GLY A 84 10.04 23.67 -9.93
CA GLY A 84 11.37 23.80 -10.54
C GLY A 84 11.30 24.22 -12.01
N VAL A 85 10.44 23.58 -12.80
CA VAL A 85 10.23 23.95 -14.21
C VAL A 85 9.65 25.35 -14.33
N GLY A 86 8.67 25.71 -13.48
CA GLY A 86 8.09 27.05 -13.47
C GLY A 86 9.14 28.14 -13.17
N LEU A 87 9.99 27.91 -12.17
CA LEU A 87 11.04 28.85 -11.81
C LEU A 87 12.11 28.96 -12.92
N ALA A 88 12.51 27.82 -13.52
CA ALA A 88 13.42 27.81 -14.65
C ALA A 88 12.86 28.58 -15.86
N ALA A 89 11.56 28.46 -16.15
CA ALA A 89 10.90 29.22 -17.21
C ALA A 89 10.91 30.73 -16.93
N VAL A 90 10.65 31.14 -15.69
CA VAL A 90 10.73 32.56 -15.30
C VAL A 90 12.15 33.10 -15.46
N VAL A 91 13.16 32.35 -15.04
CA VAL A 91 14.58 32.73 -15.20
C VAL A 91 14.97 32.79 -16.68
N ALA A 92 14.50 31.85 -17.51
CA ALA A 92 14.75 31.89 -18.95
C ALA A 92 14.13 33.13 -19.61
N VAL A 93 12.89 33.49 -19.26
CA VAL A 93 12.24 34.72 -19.73
C VAL A 93 13.01 35.97 -19.26
N ALA A 94 13.48 35.96 -18.02
CA ALA A 94 14.31 37.04 -17.46
C ALA A 94 15.60 37.26 -18.27
N LEU A 95 16.25 36.18 -18.71
CA LEU A 95 17.47 36.23 -19.51
C LEU A 95 17.22 36.70 -20.95
N VAL A 96 16.09 36.31 -21.55
CA VAL A 96 15.73 36.70 -22.93
C VAL A 96 15.30 38.16 -23.03
N SER A 97 14.59 38.68 -22.02
CA SER A 97 14.22 40.10 -21.96
C SER A 97 14.09 40.58 -20.52
N PRO A 98 15.07 41.34 -19.99
CA PRO A 98 15.07 41.80 -18.60
C PRO A 98 13.93 42.78 -18.29
N LEU A 99 13.27 43.35 -19.31
CA LEU A 99 12.11 44.24 -19.16
C LEU A 99 10.79 43.49 -18.86
N LEU A 100 10.71 42.17 -19.11
CA LEU A 100 9.52 41.37 -18.81
C LEU A 100 9.37 41.06 -17.32
N LEU A 101 10.46 41.13 -16.55
CA LEU A 101 10.52 40.82 -15.13
C LEU A 101 9.62 41.72 -14.26
N PRO A 102 9.66 43.07 -14.37
CA PRO A 102 8.75 43.93 -13.63
C PRO A 102 7.29 43.81 -14.08
N LEU A 103 7.01 43.34 -15.30
CA LEU A 103 5.65 43.12 -15.81
C LEU A 103 5.07 41.77 -15.39
N LEU A 104 5.91 40.75 -15.21
CA LEU A 104 5.47 39.42 -14.79
C LEU A 104 5.00 39.38 -13.33
N ILE A 105 5.59 40.21 -12.47
CA ILE A 105 5.18 40.36 -11.06
C ILE A 105 3.71 40.78 -10.92
N PRO A 106 3.22 41.87 -11.54
CA PRO A 106 1.82 42.28 -11.45
C PRO A 106 0.87 41.29 -12.13
N VAL A 107 1.25 40.67 -13.25
CA VAL A 107 0.44 39.64 -13.91
C VAL A 107 0.30 38.39 -13.03
N GLY A 108 1.40 37.95 -12.41
CA GLY A 108 1.39 36.84 -11.47
C GLY A 108 0.55 37.13 -10.23
N LEU A 109 0.64 38.35 -9.69
CA LEU A 109 -0.16 38.78 -8.54
C LEU A 109 -1.65 38.87 -8.88
N TYR A 110 -1.99 39.44 -10.03
CA TYR A 110 -3.36 39.47 -10.55
C TYR A 110 -3.94 38.06 -10.71
N TRP A 111 -3.16 37.15 -11.30
CA TRP A 111 -3.60 35.77 -11.49
C TRP A 111 -3.79 35.04 -10.15
N LEU A 112 -2.92 35.27 -9.16
CA LEU A 112 -3.04 34.72 -7.81
C LEU A 112 -4.32 35.20 -7.10
N PHE A 113 -4.64 36.50 -7.22
CA PHE A 113 -5.86 37.07 -6.63
C PHE A 113 -7.13 36.61 -7.33
N VAL A 114 -7.13 36.43 -8.65
CA VAL A 114 -8.28 35.93 -9.43
C VAL A 114 -8.50 34.42 -9.25
N SER A 115 -7.44 33.64 -9.07
CA SER A 115 -7.54 32.18 -8.97
C SER A 115 -7.96 31.70 -7.58
N ARG A 116 -7.72 32.47 -6.51
CA ARG A 116 -8.17 32.16 -5.14
C ARG A 116 -9.70 32.06 -4.95
N PRO A 117 -10.53 33.02 -5.40
CA PRO A 117 -11.98 32.95 -5.20
C PRO A 117 -12.64 31.82 -6.02
N ARG A 118 -12.07 31.43 -7.16
CA ARG A 118 -12.56 30.26 -7.92
C ARG A 118 -12.40 28.96 -7.13
N LYS A 119 -11.27 28.77 -6.43
CA LYS A 119 -11.02 27.56 -5.62
C LYS A 119 -11.94 27.49 -4.40
N GLN A 120 -12.23 28.63 -3.78
CA GLN A 120 -13.16 28.71 -2.63
C GLN A 120 -14.61 28.45 -3.03
N ARG A 121 -15.05 28.96 -4.20
CA ARG A 121 -16.41 28.67 -4.72
C ARG A 121 -16.59 27.21 -5.11
N LEU A 122 -15.58 26.58 -5.68
CA LEU A 122 -15.62 25.14 -6.01
C LEU A 122 -15.76 24.28 -4.75
N GLN A 123 -15.07 24.65 -3.66
CA GLN A 123 -15.18 23.98 -2.36
C GLN A 123 -16.56 24.17 -1.72
N ALA A 124 -17.15 25.37 -1.83
CA ALA A 124 -18.49 25.65 -1.33
C ALA A 124 -19.57 24.82 -2.05
N THR A 125 -19.44 24.58 -3.35
CA THR A 125 -20.37 23.73 -4.11
C THR A 125 -20.23 22.23 -3.81
N MET A 126 -19.05 21.76 -3.39
CA MET A 126 -18.86 20.36 -2.95
C MET A 126 -19.34 20.11 -1.51
N GLN A 127 -19.56 21.17 -0.73
CA GLN A 127 -20.08 21.11 0.64
C GLN A 127 -21.60 21.31 0.72
N GLN A 128 -22.30 21.51 -0.40
CA GLN A 128 -23.76 21.40 -0.44
C GLN A 128 -24.11 19.92 -0.66
N PRO A 129 -24.52 19.17 0.39
CA PRO A 129 -25.09 17.85 0.19
C PRO A 129 -26.43 18.06 -0.53
N VAL A 130 -26.57 17.45 -1.70
CA VAL A 130 -27.89 17.12 -2.27
C VAL A 130 -28.39 15.84 -1.64
#